data_AF-A0A7S4IHC2-F1
#
_entry.id   AF-A0A7S4IHC2-F1
#
_cell.length_a   1.000
_cell.length_b   1.000
_cell.length_c   1.000
_cell.angle_alpha   90.00
_cell.angle_beta   90.00
_cell.angle_gamma   90.00
#
_symmetry.space_group_name_H-M   'P 1'
#
loop_
_entity.id
_entity.type
_entity.pdbx_description
1 polymer ?
#
loop_
_entity_poly.entity_id
_entity_poly.type
_entity_poly.pdbx_seq_one_letter_code
_entity_poly.pdbx_strand_id
1 'polypeptide(L)'
;FIPAMAETQVASLLSRFSPVKLDSVHRTALSSGDRKCLRKLIEAALLVDTRQMWNDSEKFFFLVDQHLSPESALYKYIMINKGPWSSLDEGKCFIPQDGEIAMNIPGTPPPGANFYPIDMTKEEFSTWIKTLSEEDQK
;
A
#
# COMPACT_ATOMS: atom_id res chain seq x y z
N PHE A 1 13.83 7.29 -16.00
CA PHE A 1 14.34 8.52 -15.32
C PHE A 1 13.14 9.24 -14.72
N ILE A 2 13.07 9.48 -13.40
CA ILE A 2 11.94 10.24 -12.81
C ILE A 2 12.25 11.74 -13.01
N PRO A 3 11.31 12.56 -13.50
CA PRO A 3 11.54 14.00 -13.61
C PRO A 3 11.86 14.59 -12.22
N ALA A 4 12.93 15.38 -12.13
CA ALA A 4 13.45 15.93 -10.86
C ALA A 4 12.41 16.76 -10.06
N MET A 5 11.41 17.33 -10.74
CA MET A 5 10.32 18.05 -10.07
C MET A 5 9.42 17.12 -9.26
N ALA A 6 9.13 15.91 -9.76
CA ALA A 6 8.30 14.93 -9.04
C ALA A 6 9.00 14.44 -7.77
N GLU A 7 10.30 14.19 -7.85
CA GLU A 7 11.11 13.77 -6.70
C GLU A 7 11.15 14.86 -5.61
N THR A 8 11.29 16.13 -6.01
CA THR A 8 11.31 17.27 -5.08
C THR A 8 9.97 17.46 -4.37
N GLN A 9 8.84 17.31 -5.09
CA GLN A 9 7.51 17.41 -4.49
C GLN A 9 7.27 16.28 -3.49
N VAL A 10 7.61 15.04 -3.85
CA VAL A 10 7.42 13.88 -2.97
C VAL A 10 8.35 13.91 -1.76
N ALA A 11 9.56 14.46 -1.89
CA ALA A 11 10.46 14.70 -0.76
C ALA A 11 9.82 15.61 0.31
N SER A 12 9.08 16.65 -0.10
CA SER A 12 8.32 17.50 0.83
C SER A 12 7.22 16.70 1.55
N LEU A 13 6.46 15.87 0.83
CA LEU A 13 5.43 15.02 1.43
C LEU A 13 6.02 14.01 2.42
N LEU A 14 7.17 13.40 2.08
CA LEU A 14 7.91 12.46 2.93
C LEU A 14 8.43 13.13 4.20
N SER A 15 8.83 14.41 4.15
CA SER A 15 9.35 15.14 5.32
C SER A 15 8.38 15.25 6.49
N ARG A 16 7.07 15.04 6.24
CA ARG A 16 6.03 14.98 7.27
C ARG A 16 6.13 13.74 8.16
N PHE A 17 6.87 12.71 7.72
CA PHE A 17 7.13 11.49 8.47
C PHE A 17 8.52 11.56 9.12
N SER A 18 8.56 11.99 10.39
CA SER A 18 9.81 12.02 11.15
C SER A 18 10.31 10.60 11.42
N PRO A 19 11.53 10.21 10.99
CA PRO A 19 12.06 8.89 11.25
C PRO A 19 12.30 8.69 12.74
N VAL A 20 11.64 7.70 13.32
CA VAL A 20 11.86 7.28 14.72
C VAL A 20 12.47 5.89 14.73
N LYS A 21 13.64 5.76 15.36
CA LYS A 21 14.28 4.47 15.56
C LYS A 21 13.57 3.72 16.68
N LEU A 22 13.03 2.55 16.36
CA LEU A 22 12.45 1.63 17.35
C LEU A 22 13.55 0.68 17.85
N ASP A 23 14.32 1.10 18.84
CA ASP A 23 15.45 0.34 19.42
C ASP A 23 15.11 -0.38 20.74
N SER A 24 13.97 -0.07 21.35
CA SER A 24 13.54 -0.59 22.64
C SER A 24 12.80 -1.94 22.57
N VAL A 25 13.41 -2.95 21.94
CA VAL A 25 12.97 -4.34 22.16
C VAL A 25 13.88 -4.96 23.21
N HIS A 26 13.33 -5.25 24.39
CA HIS A 26 14.04 -5.92 25.49
C HIS A 26 14.28 -7.40 25.14
N ARG A 27 15.14 -7.66 24.15
CA ARG A 27 15.40 -9.01 23.57
C ARG A 27 16.02 -9.98 24.57
N THR A 28 16.53 -9.48 25.69
CA THR A 28 17.07 -10.26 26.81
C THR A 28 15.97 -10.91 27.64
N ALA A 29 14.73 -10.42 27.59
CA ALA A 29 13.58 -11.04 28.24
C ALA A 29 13.02 -12.27 27.47
N LEU A 30 13.46 -12.48 26.22
CA LEU A 30 13.01 -13.58 25.38
C LEU A 30 13.93 -14.80 25.53
N SER A 31 13.35 -15.99 25.64
CA SER A 31 14.10 -17.24 25.61
C SER A 31 14.81 -17.46 24.27
N SER A 32 15.69 -18.45 24.19
CA SER A 32 16.29 -18.85 22.91
C SER A 32 15.23 -19.37 21.91
N GLY A 33 14.18 -20.02 22.41
CA GLY A 33 13.04 -20.49 21.62
C GLY A 33 12.22 -19.33 21.06
N ASP A 34 11.85 -18.37 21.91
CA ASP A 34 11.02 -17.22 21.50
C ASP A 34 11.73 -16.35 20.47
N ARG A 35 13.04 -16.16 20.60
CA ARG A 35 13.83 -15.43 19.59
C ARG A 35 13.86 -16.12 18.24
N LYS A 36 13.78 -17.46 18.19
CA LYS A 36 13.64 -18.22 16.93
C LYS A 36 12.24 -18.06 16.35
N CYS A 37 11.21 -18.15 17.19
CA CYS A 37 9.81 -17.93 16.80
C CYS A 37 9.59 -16.52 16.25
N LEU A 38 10.08 -15.49 16.94
CA LEU A 38 9.95 -14.09 16.52
C LEU A 38 10.52 -13.84 15.12
N ARG A 39 11.65 -14.47 14.75
CA ARG A 39 12.18 -14.35 13.39
C ARG A 39 11.20 -14.89 12.35
N LYS A 40 10.54 -16.01 12.62
CA LYS A 40 9.51 -16.58 11.74
C LYS A 40 8.26 -15.73 11.67
N LEU A 41 7.84 -15.13 12.78
CA LEU A 41 6.73 -14.17 12.77
C LEU A 41 7.05 -12.93 11.94
N ILE A 42 8.28 -12.41 12.00
CA ILE A 42 8.72 -11.30 11.15
C ILE A 42 8.74 -11.73 9.68
N GLU A 43 9.32 -12.88 9.34
CA GLU A 43 9.31 -13.42 7.97
C GLU A 43 7.88 -13.54 7.42
N ALA A 44 6.95 -14.07 8.23
CA ALA A 44 5.54 -14.17 7.83
C ALA A 44 4.85 -12.80 7.72
N ALA A 45 5.13 -11.87 8.64
CA ALA A 45 4.56 -10.52 8.61
C ALA A 45 5.07 -9.68 7.43
N LEU A 46 6.18 -10.06 6.80
CA LEU A 46 6.65 -9.42 5.57
C LEU A 46 5.88 -9.90 4.32
N LEU A 47 5.09 -10.97 4.43
CA LEU A 47 4.24 -11.49 3.35
C LEU A 47 2.88 -10.79 3.26
N VAL A 48 2.71 -9.61 3.87
CA VAL A 48 1.44 -8.86 3.83
C VAL A 48 1.03 -8.60 2.38
N ASP A 49 -0.17 -9.04 2.06
CA ASP A 49 -0.70 -9.07 0.71
C ASP A 49 -1.15 -7.67 0.25
N THR A 50 -0.38 -7.07 -0.67
CA THR A 50 -0.71 -5.78 -1.27
C THR A 50 -1.81 -5.87 -2.33
N ARG A 51 -2.23 -7.08 -2.76
CA ARG A 51 -3.27 -7.27 -3.78
C ARG A 51 -4.64 -6.76 -3.35
N GLN A 52 -4.92 -6.66 -2.06
CA GLN A 52 -6.22 -6.26 -1.55
C GLN A 52 -6.54 -4.77 -1.81
N MET A 53 -5.53 -3.95 -2.08
CA MET A 53 -5.69 -2.49 -2.17
C MET A 53 -6.25 -2.05 -3.52
N TRP A 54 -5.77 -2.64 -4.60
CA TRP A 54 -6.11 -2.24 -5.97
C TRP A 54 -5.83 -3.40 -6.93
N ASN A 55 -6.63 -3.54 -7.98
CA ASN A 55 -6.52 -4.63 -8.96
C ASN A 55 -5.14 -4.69 -9.64
N ASP A 56 -4.48 -3.54 -9.80
CA ASP A 56 -3.15 -3.44 -10.44
C ASP A 56 -1.99 -3.32 -9.43
N SER A 57 -2.22 -3.56 -8.14
CA SER A 57 -1.19 -3.43 -7.10
C SER A 57 0.08 -4.25 -7.41
N GLU A 58 -0.05 -5.50 -7.87
CA GLU A 58 1.14 -6.32 -8.21
C GLU A 58 1.96 -5.69 -9.34
N LYS A 59 1.30 -5.28 -10.41
CA LYS A 59 1.95 -4.62 -11.55
C LYS A 59 2.62 -3.31 -11.13
N PHE A 60 1.95 -2.53 -10.27
CA PHE A 60 2.49 -1.29 -9.74
C PHE A 60 3.75 -1.52 -8.91
N PHE A 61 3.73 -2.46 -7.94
CA PHE A 61 4.90 -2.76 -7.12
C PHE A 61 6.04 -3.38 -7.91
N PHE A 62 5.74 -4.18 -8.93
CA PHE A 62 6.74 -4.68 -9.87
C PHE A 62 7.49 -3.53 -10.57
N LEU A 63 6.78 -2.52 -11.08
CA LEU A 63 7.41 -1.35 -11.70
C LEU A 63 8.21 -0.51 -10.70
N VAL A 64 7.70 -0.36 -9.47
CA VAL A 64 8.41 0.33 -8.38
C VAL A 64 9.75 -0.35 -8.10
N ASP A 65 9.77 -1.66 -7.93
CA ASP A 65 10.99 -2.42 -7.65
C ASP A 65 11.98 -2.42 -8.83
N GLN A 66 11.48 -2.38 -10.07
CA GLN A 66 12.32 -2.34 -11.26
C GLN A 66 12.97 -0.97 -11.51
N HIS A 67 12.24 0.12 -11.24
CA HIS A 67 12.61 1.43 -11.72
C HIS A 67 13.03 2.43 -10.64
N LEU A 68 12.75 2.16 -9.37
CA LEU A 68 13.06 3.06 -8.27
C LEU A 68 14.19 2.51 -7.38
N SER A 69 15.09 3.41 -7.00
CA SER A 69 16.05 3.12 -5.92
C SER A 69 15.34 3.13 -4.57
N PRO A 70 15.63 2.18 -3.66
CA PRO A 70 15.13 2.21 -2.28
C PRO A 70 15.44 3.50 -1.52
N GLU A 71 16.46 4.24 -1.96
CA GLU A 71 16.86 5.49 -1.33
C GLU A 71 16.06 6.72 -1.79
N SER A 72 15.33 6.62 -2.91
CA SER A 72 14.54 7.74 -3.43
C SER A 72 13.40 8.12 -2.50
N ALA A 73 13.04 9.40 -2.49
CA ALA A 73 11.88 9.90 -1.77
C ALA A 73 10.61 9.23 -2.27
N LEU A 74 10.49 9.04 -3.60
CA LEU A 74 9.34 8.37 -4.18
C LEU A 74 9.18 6.93 -3.70
N TYR A 75 10.24 6.12 -3.70
CA TYR A 75 10.18 4.74 -3.22
C TYR A 75 9.75 4.71 -1.74
N LYS A 76 10.42 5.49 -0.88
CA LYS A 76 10.12 5.54 0.55
C LYS A 76 8.67 5.96 0.81
N TYR A 77 8.18 6.96 0.08
CA TYR A 77 6.82 7.45 0.26
C TYR A 77 5.76 6.44 -0.20
N ILE A 78 6.01 5.71 -1.30
CA ILE A 78 5.17 4.58 -1.72
C ILE A 78 5.14 3.50 -0.63
N MET A 79 6.29 3.14 -0.06
CA MET A 79 6.37 2.10 0.97
C MET A 79 5.66 2.46 2.28
N ILE A 80 5.68 3.74 2.67
CA ILE A 80 4.94 4.25 3.83
C ILE A 80 3.43 4.17 3.60
N ASN A 81 2.97 4.63 2.43
CA ASN A 81 1.55 4.66 2.09
C ASN A 81 1.02 3.31 1.58
N LYS A 82 1.90 2.33 1.38
CA LYS A 82 1.60 1.04 0.75
C LYS A 82 0.94 1.19 -0.62
N GLY A 83 1.24 2.24 -1.38
CA GLY A 83 0.61 2.44 -2.68
C GLY A 83 0.78 3.85 -3.20
N PRO A 84 0.08 4.19 -4.30
CA PRO A 84 0.24 5.45 -5.00
C PRO A 84 -0.55 6.64 -4.41
N TRP A 85 -1.31 6.41 -3.33
CA TRP A 85 -2.21 7.39 -2.71
C TRP A 85 -1.73 7.83 -1.33
N SER A 86 -1.82 9.12 -1.04
CA SER A 86 -1.38 9.67 0.24
C SER A 86 -2.41 9.41 1.34
N SER A 87 -1.99 8.71 2.39
CA SER A 87 -2.77 8.48 3.62
C SER A 87 -3.05 9.76 4.41
N LEU A 88 -2.25 10.82 4.24
CA LEU A 88 -2.41 12.10 4.93
C LEU A 88 -3.16 13.14 4.11
N ASP A 89 -3.37 12.92 2.81
CA ASP A 89 -3.98 13.90 1.89
C ASP A 89 -5.25 13.34 1.24
N GLU A 90 -6.15 12.75 2.04
CA GLU A 90 -7.46 12.24 1.58
C GLU A 90 -7.35 11.21 0.45
N GLY A 91 -6.27 10.43 0.42
CA GLY A 91 -6.04 9.45 -0.63
C GLY A 91 -5.69 10.05 -1.98
N LYS A 92 -5.23 11.31 -2.07
CA LYS A 92 -4.80 11.87 -3.37
C LYS A 92 -3.61 11.08 -3.94
N CYS A 93 -3.71 10.72 -5.22
CA CYS A 93 -2.62 10.09 -5.96
C CYS A 93 -1.44 11.07 -6.07
N PHE A 94 -0.24 10.61 -5.75
CA PHE A 94 0.99 11.40 -5.82
C PHE A 94 1.96 10.89 -6.90
N ILE A 95 1.57 9.89 -7.68
CA ILE A 95 2.38 9.35 -8.78
C ILE A 95 2.25 10.27 -9.99
N PRO A 96 3.36 10.69 -10.62
CA PRO A 96 3.32 11.44 -11.86
C PRO A 96 2.60 10.66 -12.97
N GLN A 97 1.92 11.39 -13.86
CA GLN A 97 1.24 10.79 -15.02
C GLN A 97 2.21 10.39 -16.13
N ASP A 98 3.49 10.74 -16.00
CA ASP A 98 4.60 10.42 -16.89
C ASP A 98 5.72 9.67 -16.15
N GLY A 99 6.59 8.99 -16.91
CA GLY A 99 7.73 8.25 -16.37
C GLY A 99 7.53 6.73 -16.27
N GLU A 100 8.53 6.06 -15.70
CA GLU A 100 8.69 4.58 -15.79
C GLU A 100 7.65 3.78 -15.02
N ILE A 101 7.06 4.39 -13.98
CA ILE A 101 6.03 3.75 -13.14
C ILE A 101 4.63 4.32 -13.42
N ALA A 102 4.50 5.15 -14.45
CA ALA A 102 3.22 5.76 -14.80
C ALA A 102 2.25 4.68 -15.29
N MET A 103 1.06 4.67 -14.70
CA MET A 103 -0.04 3.77 -15.01
C MET A 103 -1.34 4.56 -14.99
N ASN A 104 -2.43 3.95 -15.45
CA ASN A 104 -3.77 4.51 -15.24
C ASN A 104 -4.19 4.32 -13.77
N ILE A 105 -3.60 5.12 -12.88
CA ILE A 105 -3.86 5.08 -11.44
C ILE A 105 -5.06 5.99 -11.14
N PRO A 106 -6.13 5.48 -10.50
CA PRO A 106 -7.22 6.31 -10.01
C PRO A 106 -6.72 7.53 -9.21
N GLY A 107 -7.39 8.68 -9.31
CA GLY A 107 -7.01 9.88 -8.55
C GLY A 107 -7.09 9.71 -7.03
N THR A 108 -7.97 8.81 -6.58
CA THR A 108 -8.13 8.36 -5.19
C THR A 108 -8.30 6.84 -5.15
N PRO A 109 -8.05 6.15 -4.02
CA PRO A 109 -8.26 4.72 -3.91
C PRO A 109 -9.68 4.34 -4.32
N PRO A 110 -9.88 3.23 -5.06
CA PRO A 110 -11.21 2.70 -5.30
C PRO A 110 -11.93 2.43 -3.98
N PRO A 111 -13.21 2.81 -3.84
CA PRO A 111 -13.94 2.68 -2.57
C PRO A 111 -14.11 1.21 -2.14
N GLY A 112 -14.18 0.29 -3.10
CA GLY A 112 -14.23 -1.16 -2.86
C GLY A 112 -12.84 -1.83 -2.80
N ALA A 113 -11.76 -1.05 -2.92
CA ALA A 113 -10.40 -1.55 -3.12
C ALA A 113 -10.38 -2.67 -4.19
N ASN A 114 -9.83 -3.85 -3.88
CA ASN A 114 -9.90 -5.04 -4.74
C ASN A 114 -10.83 -6.13 -4.17
N PHE A 115 -11.83 -5.76 -3.37
CA PHE A 115 -12.78 -6.71 -2.75
C PHE A 115 -14.07 -6.90 -3.56
N TYR A 116 -14.41 -5.93 -4.41
CA TYR A 116 -15.60 -5.92 -5.24
C TYR A 116 -15.21 -5.69 -6.70
N PRO A 117 -16.08 -6.03 -7.68
CA PRO A 117 -15.90 -5.56 -9.05
C PRO A 117 -15.68 -4.05 -9.08
N ILE A 118 -14.77 -3.59 -9.92
CA ILE A 118 -14.28 -2.20 -9.92
C ILE A 118 -15.38 -1.17 -10.24
N ASP A 119 -16.41 -1.59 -10.95
CA ASP A 119 -17.57 -0.81 -11.38
C ASP A 119 -18.82 -1.04 -10.50
N MET A 120 -18.74 -1.93 -9.50
CA MET A 120 -19.88 -2.25 -8.64
C MET A 120 -20.26 -1.07 -7.75
N THR A 121 -21.52 -0.67 -7.82
CA THR A 121 -22.08 0.36 -6.94
C THR A 121 -22.59 -0.23 -5.63
N LYS A 122 -22.74 0.60 -4.60
CA LYS A 122 -23.31 0.17 -3.32
C LYS A 122 -24.77 -0.29 -3.48
N GLU A 123 -25.50 0.36 -4.35
CA GLU A 123 -26.89 0.07 -4.68
C GLU A 123 -27.01 -1.27 -5.40
N GLU A 124 -26.12 -1.53 -6.36
CA GLU A 124 -26.03 -2.82 -7.03
C GLU A 124 -25.71 -3.94 -6.05
N PHE A 125 -24.69 -3.76 -5.20
CA PHE A 125 -24.36 -4.72 -4.14
C PHE A 125 -25.57 -5.00 -3.23
N SER A 126 -26.24 -3.94 -2.75
CA SER A 126 -27.40 -4.05 -1.86
C SER A 126 -28.59 -4.74 -2.53
N THR A 127 -28.71 -4.60 -3.84
CA THR A 127 -29.76 -5.27 -4.63
C THR A 127 -29.42 -6.74 -4.81
N TRP A 128 -28.16 -7.06 -5.10
CA TRP A 128 -27.68 -8.44 -5.21
C TRP A 128 -27.82 -9.21 -3.91
N ILE A 129 -27.45 -8.65 -2.75
CA ILE A 129 -27.62 -9.32 -1.44
C ILE A 129 -29.08 -9.73 -1.20
N LYS A 130 -30.05 -8.92 -1.61
CA LYS A 130 -31.49 -9.22 -1.43
C LYS A 130 -32.00 -10.39 -2.28
N THR A 131 -31.25 -10.83 -3.30
CA THR A 131 -31.62 -12.00 -4.10
C THR A 131 -31.11 -13.32 -3.52
N LEU A 132 -30.23 -13.25 -2.52
CA LEU A 132 -29.65 -14.40 -1.84
C LEU A 132 -30.61 -15.03 -0.82
N SER A 133 -30.31 -16.25 -0.39
CA SER A 133 -31.05 -16.93 0.68
C SER A 133 -30.87 -16.22 2.03
N GLU A 134 -31.76 -16.48 3.01
CA GLU A 134 -31.59 -15.90 4.36
C GLU A 134 -30.29 -16.35 5.06
N GLU A 135 -29.74 -17.51 4.67
CA GLU A 135 -28.47 -18.02 5.19
C GLU A 135 -27.29 -17.25 4.60
N ASP A 136 -27.32 -16.99 3.29
CA ASP A 136 -26.25 -16.29 2.56
C ASP A 136 -26.28 -14.76 2.71
N GLN A 137 -27.33 -14.20 3.33
CA GLN A 137 -27.45 -12.78 3.65
C GLN A 137 -26.74 -12.36 4.96
N LYS A 138 -26.26 -13.33 5.77
CA LYS A 138 -25.66 -13.11 7.10
C LYS A 138 -24.14 -13.18 7.07
#